data_AF-T1L2D0-F1
#
_entry.id   AF-T1L2D0-F1
#
_cell.length_a   1.000
_cell.length_b   1.000
_cell.length_c   1.000
_cell.angle_alpha   90.00
_cell.angle_beta   90.00
_cell.angle_gamma   90.00
#
_symmetry.space_group_name_H-M   'P 1'
#
loop_
_entity.id
_entity.type
_entity.pdbx_description
1 polymer ?
#
loop_
_entity_poly.entity_id
_entity_poly.type
_entity_poly.pdbx_seq_one_letter_code
_entity_poly.pdbx_strand_id
1 'polypeptide(L)'
;MATHVKTFQIPTEPDDDFPGQGLFPCQACSRHFIDEQALDKHIRSKAHKKRLRELKEPAYTHAEAEAAGGLGNFIPPKRRKTSNMEVS
;
A
#
# COMPACT_ATOMS: atom_id res chain seq x y z
N MET A 1 13.75 -7.56 -15.84
CA MET A 1 12.70 -6.53 -15.87
C MET A 1 12.66 -5.85 -14.51
N ALA A 2 13.30 -4.68 -14.40
CA ALA A 2 13.39 -3.94 -13.14
C ALA A 2 12.03 -3.31 -12.84
N THR A 3 11.22 -3.96 -12.01
CA THR A 3 10.02 -3.34 -11.44
C THR A 3 10.49 -2.19 -10.58
N HIS A 4 10.31 -0.95 -11.04
CA HIS A 4 10.61 0.25 -10.28
C HIS A 4 9.82 0.23 -8.97
N VAL A 5 10.44 -0.20 -7.89
CA VAL A 5 9.98 0.07 -6.54
C VAL A 5 10.34 1.53 -6.28
N LYS A 6 9.50 2.43 -6.80
CA LYS A 6 9.64 3.87 -6.57
C LYS A 6 9.47 4.07 -5.07
N THR A 7 10.57 4.29 -4.36
CA THR A 7 10.56 4.74 -2.97
C THR A 7 9.72 6.01 -2.91
N PHE A 8 8.60 5.96 -2.20
CA PHE A 8 7.72 7.10 -2.00
C PHE A 8 8.41 8.02 -0.98
N GLN A 9 9.06 9.06 -1.47
CA GLN A 9 9.75 10.08 -0.67
C GLN A 9 8.69 11.05 -0.13
N ILE A 10 8.69 11.33 1.18
CA ILE A 10 7.89 12.41 1.76
C ILE A 10 8.48 13.73 1.22
N PRO A 11 7.70 14.59 0.57
CA PRO A 11 8.20 15.87 0.07
C PRO A 11 8.80 16.69 1.21
N THR A 12 10.03 17.16 1.04
CA THR A 12 10.68 18.09 1.99
C THR A 12 10.17 19.52 1.82
N GLU A 13 9.48 19.79 0.72
CA GLU A 13 8.91 21.08 0.36
C GLU A 13 7.39 20.98 0.41
N PRO A 14 6.69 21.98 0.98
CA PRO A 14 5.24 21.99 1.01
C PRO A 14 4.69 22.03 -0.43
N ASP A 15 3.91 21.03 -0.79
CA ASP A 15 3.27 20.92 -2.10
C ASP A 15 1.81 21.35 -1.99
N ASP A 16 1.47 22.52 -2.53
CA ASP A 16 0.13 23.12 -2.49
C ASP A 16 -0.92 22.36 -3.31
N ASP A 17 -0.52 21.39 -4.16
CA ASP A 17 -1.45 20.55 -4.92
C ASP A 17 -2.12 19.49 -4.01
N PHE A 18 -1.46 19.12 -2.91
CA PHE A 18 -1.96 18.12 -1.96
C PHE A 18 -2.57 18.73 -0.70
N PRO A 19 -3.70 18.17 -0.20
CA PRO A 19 -4.29 18.62 1.06
C PRO A 19 -3.29 18.42 2.21
N GLY A 20 -3.15 19.43 3.06
CA GLY A 20 -2.17 19.43 4.15
C GLY A 20 -0.72 19.58 3.68
N GLN A 21 -0.49 20.20 2.51
CA GLN A 21 0.83 20.46 1.94
C GLN A 21 1.68 19.20 1.71
N GLY A 22 1.03 18.03 1.60
CA GLY A 22 1.71 16.73 1.48
C GLY A 22 2.37 16.23 2.76
N LEU A 23 2.20 16.90 3.90
CA LEU A 23 2.89 16.58 5.17
C LEU A 23 2.33 15.33 5.86
N PHE A 24 1.03 15.03 5.69
CA PHE A 24 0.37 13.89 6.35
C PHE A 24 -0.14 12.82 5.37
N PRO A 25 0.76 12.05 4.70
CA PRO A 25 0.37 10.96 3.81
C PRO A 25 0.14 9.63 4.54
N CYS A 26 -0.89 8.88 4.11
CA CYS A 26 -1.00 7.46 4.39
C CYS A 26 -0.52 6.65 3.19
N GLN A 27 0.68 6.06 3.30
CA GLN A 27 1.30 5.29 2.22
C GLN A 27 0.50 4.05 1.82
N ALA A 28 -0.12 3.34 2.79
CA ALA A 28 -0.91 2.15 2.51
C ALA A 28 -2.18 2.45 1.68
N CYS A 29 -2.72 3.66 1.80
CA CYS A 29 -3.97 4.08 1.15
C CYS A 29 -3.76 5.08 0.02
N SER A 30 -2.53 5.60 -0.19
CA SER A 30 -2.21 6.66 -1.16
C SER A 30 -3.12 7.89 -1.02
N ARG A 31 -3.35 8.33 0.23
CA ARG A 31 -4.19 9.48 0.57
C ARG A 31 -3.43 10.47 1.43
N HIS A 32 -3.65 11.76 1.19
CA HIS A 32 -3.10 12.87 1.98
C HIS A 32 -4.20 13.46 2.87
N PHE A 33 -3.83 13.85 4.09
CA PHE A 33 -4.72 14.44 5.08
C PHE A 33 -4.24 15.85 5.46
N ILE A 34 -5.18 16.66 5.95
CA ILE A 34 -4.91 18.07 6.30
C ILE A 34 -4.23 18.18 7.67
N ASP A 35 -4.61 17.32 8.62
CA ASP A 35 -4.13 17.34 10.00
C ASP A 35 -3.61 15.96 10.45
N GLU A 36 -2.72 15.96 11.44
CA GLU A 36 -2.27 14.75 12.16
C GLU A 36 -3.43 13.97 12.78
N GLN A 37 -4.39 14.68 13.40
CA GLN A 37 -5.56 14.08 14.03
C GLN A 37 -6.46 13.35 13.02
N ALA A 38 -6.51 13.82 11.78
CA ALA A 38 -7.26 13.17 10.71
C ALA A 38 -6.55 11.89 10.24
N LEU A 39 -5.21 11.91 10.19
CA LEU A 39 -4.39 10.74 9.89
C LEU A 39 -4.54 9.64 10.97
N ASP A 40 -4.49 10.02 12.25
CA ASP A 40 -4.69 9.07 13.36
C ASP A 40 -6.06 8.41 13.34
N LYS A 41 -7.11 9.20 13.11
CA LYS A 41 -8.47 8.69 12.93
C LYS A 41 -8.56 7.75 11.72
N HIS A 42 -7.87 8.06 10.63
CA HIS A 42 -7.80 7.20 9.46
C HIS A 42 -7.14 5.86 9.75
N ILE A 43 -5.98 5.83 10.43
CA ILE A 43 -5.24 4.59 10.74
C ILE A 43 -6.08 3.66 11.63
N ARG A 44 -6.82 4.22 12.59
CA ARG A 44 -7.69 3.44 13.49
C ARG A 44 -8.95 2.89 12.80
N SER A 45 -9.35 3.48 11.67
CA SER A 45 -10.56 3.14 10.94
C SER A 45 -10.54 1.71 10.36
N LYS A 46 -11.73 1.15 10.16
CA LYS A 46 -11.90 -0.18 9.54
C LYS A 46 -11.39 -0.24 8.11
N ALA A 47 -11.50 0.86 7.36
CA ALA A 47 -11.05 0.95 5.97
C ALA A 47 -9.54 0.74 5.86
N HIS A 48 -8.76 1.40 6.72
CA HIS A 48 -7.31 1.25 6.76
C HIS A 48 -6.89 -0.18 7.14
N LYS A 49 -7.50 -0.74 8.19
CA LYS A 49 -7.26 -2.13 8.62
C LYS A 49 -7.59 -3.17 7.54
N LYS A 50 -8.62 -2.93 6.72
CA LYS A 50 -8.96 -3.77 5.56
C LYS A 50 -7.85 -3.69 4.51
N ARG A 51 -7.40 -2.48 4.18
CA ARG A 51 -6.32 -2.27 3.19
C ARG A 51 -5.02 -2.95 3.59
N LEU A 52 -4.65 -2.89 4.88
CA LEU A 52 -3.48 -3.59 5.39
C LEU A 52 -3.56 -5.12 5.27
N ARG A 53 -4.78 -5.69 5.32
CA ARG A 53 -4.96 -7.13 5.10
C ARG A 53 -4.80 -7.49 3.62
N GLU A 54 -5.39 -6.69 2.73
CA GLU A 54 -5.24 -6.87 1.27
C GLU A 54 -3.77 -6.78 0.85
N LEU A 55 -3.00 -5.84 1.42
CA LEU A 55 -1.58 -5.65 1.06
C LEU A 55 -0.66 -6.77 1.58
N LYS A 56 -1.12 -7.57 2.56
CA LYS A 56 -0.40 -8.78 3.02
C LYS A 56 -0.54 -9.94 2.04
N GLU A 57 -1.64 -9.98 1.30
CA GLU A 57 -1.82 -10.96 0.24
C GLU A 57 -0.96 -10.56 -0.96
N PRO A 58 -0.34 -11.52 -1.67
CA PRO A 58 0.42 -11.20 -2.87
C PRO A 58 -0.54 -10.56 -3.89
N ALA A 59 -0.08 -9.45 -4.49
CA ALA A 59 -0.82 -8.84 -5.59
C ALA A 59 -0.95 -9.86 -6.72
N TYR A 60 -2.17 -9.95 -7.28
CA TYR A 60 -2.46 -10.81 -8.42
C TYR A 60 -1.50 -10.52 -9.58
N THR A 61 -0.91 -11.56 -10.13
CA THR A 61 0.05 -11.44 -11.24
C THR A 61 -0.51 -12.03 -12.52
N HIS A 62 -0.11 -11.49 -13.67
CA HIS A 62 -0.52 -12.01 -14.98
C HIS A 62 -0.17 -13.49 -15.17
N ALA A 63 0.98 -13.92 -14.63
CA ALA A 63 1.40 -15.32 -14.65
C ALA A 63 0.41 -16.25 -13.93
N GLU A 64 -0.27 -15.79 -12.86
CA GLU A 64 -1.33 -16.56 -12.21
C GLU A 64 -2.58 -16.67 -13.11
N ALA A 65 -2.87 -15.65 -13.94
CA ALA A 65 -3.94 -15.69 -14.92
C ALA A 65 -3.66 -16.72 -16.03
N GLU A 66 -2.45 -16.72 -16.57
CA GLU A 66 -2.01 -17.63 -17.62
C GLU A 66 -1.95 -19.09 -17.13
N ALA A 67 -1.50 -19.31 -15.90
CA ALA A 67 -1.50 -20.62 -15.26
C ALA A 67 -2.94 -21.17 -15.08
N ALA A 68 -3.88 -20.32 -14.65
CA ALA A 68 -5.30 -20.70 -14.54
C ALA A 68 -5.95 -20.95 -15.92
N GLY A 69 -5.49 -20.26 -16.96
CA GLY A 69 -5.90 -20.45 -18.35
C GLY A 69 -5.34 -21.70 -19.04
N GLY A 70 -4.56 -22.52 -18.34
CA GLY A 70 -4.00 -23.78 -18.86
C GLY A 70 -2.62 -23.65 -19.52
N LEU A 71 -1.95 -22.50 -19.40
CA LEU A 71 -0.66 -22.20 -20.02
C LEU A 71 0.54 -22.30 -19.05
N GLY A 72 0.44 -23.19 -18.04
CA GLY A 72 1.62 -23.70 -17.33
C GLY A 72 1.93 -23.09 -15.96
N ASN A 73 2.15 -24.02 -15.02
CA ASN A 73 2.83 -23.91 -13.72
C ASN A 73 2.15 -23.05 -12.63
N PHE A 74 1.15 -23.66 -11.98
CA PHE A 74 0.57 -23.17 -10.73
C PHE A 74 1.65 -23.03 -9.63
N ILE A 75 1.90 -21.81 -9.18
CA ILE A 75 2.76 -21.51 -8.04
C ILE A 75 1.84 -21.08 -6.89
N PRO A 76 1.84 -21.76 -5.73
CA PRO A 76 0.99 -21.37 -4.62
C PRO A 76 1.39 -19.98 -4.10
N PRO A 77 0.41 -19.13 -3.75
CA PRO A 77 0.69 -17.75 -3.31
C PRO A 77 1.49 -17.78 -2.00
N LYS A 78 2.74 -17.31 -2.05
CA LYS A 78 3.59 -17.19 -0.86
C LYS A 78 3.17 -15.95 -0.08
N ARG A 79 2.74 -16.13 1.18
CA ARG A 79 2.45 -15.02 2.08
C ARG A 79 3.67 -14.11 2.21
N ARG A 80 3.51 -12.82 1.89
CA ARG A 80 4.58 -11.83 2.08
C ARG A 80 4.77 -11.61 3.58
N LYS A 81 6.00 -11.79 4.07
CA LYS A 81 6.35 -11.43 5.46
C LYS A 81 6.42 -9.91 5.51
N THR A 82 5.42 -9.25 6.07
CA THR A 82 5.51 -7.83 6.41
C THR A 82 6.43 -7.71 7.63
N SER A 83 7.68 -7.30 7.43
CA SER A 83 8.55 -6.87 8.53
C SER A 83 8.03 -5.54 9.04
N ASN A 84 7.41 -5.56 10.22
CA ASN A 84 7.08 -4.41 11.06
C ASN A 84 6.30 -3.26 10.41
N MET A 85 4.97 -3.31 10.54
CA MET A 85 4.17 -2.11 10.78
C MET A 85 3.29 -2.47 11.97
N GLU A 86 3.82 -2.21 13.16
CA GLU A 86 3.14 -2.45 14.43
C GLU A 86 1.90 -1.56 14.48
N VAL A 87 0.75 -2.22 14.58
CA VAL A 87 -0.55 -1.57 14.79
C VAL A 87 -0.60 -1.21 16.27
N SER A 88 -0.34 0.06 16.60
CA SER A 88 -0.70 0.68 17.89
C SER A 88 -1.84 1.67 17.69
#